data_AF-A0A419AV71-F1
#
_entry.id   AF-A0A419AV71-F1
#
_cell.length_a   1.000
_cell.length_b   1.000
_cell.length_c   1.000
_cell.angle_alpha   90.00
_cell.angle_beta   90.00
_cell.angle_gamma   90.00
#
_symmetry.space_group_name_H-M   'P 1'
#
loop_
_entity.id
_entity.type
_entity.pdbx_description
1 polymer ?
#
loop_
_entity_poly.entity_id
_entity_poly.type
_entity_poly.pdbx_seq_one_letter_code
_entity_poly.pdbx_strand_id
1 'polypeptide(L)'
;MPQLGIYISKTDPNLRITVTDVDVVDAENDSPSSELFYLVSWIEGEDESDMSAMEYESNPSEWLAFVESEQLVFERDPYMDSIPEDSHLARMRDMLMQEKNNCS
;
A
#
# COMPACT_ATOMS: atom_id res chain seq x y z
N MET A 1 -5.10 2.99 -8.75
CA MET A 1 -3.92 2.51 -8.03
C MET A 1 -4.23 2.49 -6.54
N PRO A 2 -3.88 1.40 -5.84
CA PRO A 2 -3.97 1.33 -4.39
C PRO A 2 -3.09 2.40 -3.74
N GLN A 3 -3.51 2.85 -2.56
CA GLN A 3 -2.64 3.58 -1.64
C GLN A 3 -1.63 2.60 -1.02
N LEU A 4 -0.36 2.97 -0.97
CA LEU A 4 0.66 2.16 -0.28
C LEU A 4 0.46 2.25 1.23
N GLY A 5 0.52 1.11 1.91
CA GLY A 5 0.28 0.99 3.35
C GLY A 5 -0.69 -0.14 3.68
N ILE A 6 -1.31 -0.05 4.85
CA ILE A 6 -2.06 -1.15 5.46
C ILE A 6 -3.51 -1.14 4.98
N TYR A 7 -4.03 -2.32 4.67
CA TYR A 7 -5.44 -2.55 4.45
C TYR A 7 -5.96 -3.58 5.42
N ILE A 8 -7.15 -3.31 5.94
CA ILE A 8 -7.85 -4.18 6.88
C ILE A 8 -9.18 -4.62 6.26
N SER A 9 -9.55 -5.87 6.46
CA SER A 9 -10.86 -6.35 6.04
C SER A 9 -11.96 -5.88 6.99
N LYS A 10 -13.09 -5.49 6.42
CA LYS A 10 -14.31 -5.21 7.20
C LYS A 10 -15.05 -6.48 7.63
N THR A 11 -14.77 -7.61 7.00
CA THR A 11 -15.48 -8.87 7.19
C THR A 11 -14.67 -9.88 8.00
N ASP A 12 -13.34 -9.87 7.87
CA ASP A 12 -12.44 -10.70 8.67
C ASP A 12 -11.46 -9.82 9.48
N PRO A 13 -11.62 -9.71 10.82
CA PRO A 13 -10.74 -8.88 11.64
C PRO A 13 -9.30 -9.40 11.72
N ASN A 14 -9.03 -10.64 11.28
CA ASN A 14 -7.68 -11.20 11.25
C ASN A 14 -6.96 -10.94 9.91
N LEU A 15 -7.70 -10.49 8.89
CA LEU A 15 -7.13 -10.19 7.59
C LEU A 15 -6.61 -8.74 7.57
N ARG A 16 -5.29 -8.63 7.71
CA ARG A 16 -4.53 -7.39 7.54
C ARG A 16 -3.43 -7.64 6.52
N ILE A 17 -3.27 -6.72 5.58
CA ILE A 17 -2.24 -6.80 4.54
C ILE A 17 -1.54 -5.45 4.40
N THR A 18 -0.31 -5.47 3.89
CA THR A 18 0.43 -4.27 3.51
C THR A 18 0.65 -4.28 2.01
N VAL A 19 0.43 -3.13 1.36
CA VAL A 19 0.78 -2.89 -0.03
C VAL A 19 2.01 -1.99 -0.06
N THR A 20 3.14 -2.49 -0.54
CA THR A 20 4.44 -1.83 -0.38
C THR A 20 5.00 -1.26 -1.68
N ASP A 21 4.73 -1.88 -2.83
CA ASP A 21 5.30 -1.45 -4.10
C ASP A 21 4.35 -1.63 -5.30
N VAL A 22 4.64 -0.86 -6.36
CA VAL A 22 3.97 -0.92 -7.66
C VAL A 22 5.02 -1.01 -8.77
N ASP A 23 5.18 -2.19 -9.36
CA ASP A 23 6.11 -2.39 -10.46
C ASP A 23 5.41 -2.25 -11.81
N VAL A 24 6.09 -1.58 -12.73
CA VAL A 24 5.66 -1.43 -14.12
C VAL A 24 6.62 -2.23 -15.01
N VAL A 25 6.17 -3.38 -15.50
CA VAL A 25 7.02 -4.26 -16.32
C VAL A 25 6.83 -3.93 -17.79
N ASP A 26 7.93 -3.67 -18.49
CA ASP A 26 7.94 -3.46 -19.93
C ASP A 26 8.28 -4.79 -20.63
N ALA A 27 7.33 -5.35 -21.36
CA ALA A 27 7.33 -6.75 -21.81
C ALA A 27 8.25 -7.04 -23.02
N GLU A 28 9.39 -6.37 -23.12
CA GLU A 28 10.34 -6.38 -24.26
C GLU A 28 9.96 -5.45 -25.43
N ASN A 29 10.56 -4.26 -25.46
CA ASN A 29 10.82 -3.44 -26.67
C ASN A 29 9.59 -2.85 -27.43
N ASP A 30 9.44 -1.52 -27.34
CA ASP A 30 8.72 -0.62 -28.27
C ASP A 30 7.20 -0.80 -28.47
N SER A 31 6.43 -1.17 -27.44
CA SER A 31 4.96 -0.99 -27.43
C SER A 31 4.40 -0.78 -26.02
N PRO A 32 3.42 0.12 -25.81
CA PRO A 32 2.97 0.51 -24.48
C PRO A 32 1.99 -0.52 -23.92
N SER A 33 2.49 -1.67 -23.48
CA SER A 33 1.78 -2.48 -22.48
C SER A 33 2.66 -2.59 -21.26
N SER A 34 2.68 -1.49 -20.51
CA SER A 34 3.28 -1.37 -19.20
C SER A 34 2.39 -2.11 -18.20
N GLU A 35 2.63 -3.41 -18.00
CA GLU A 35 1.81 -4.21 -17.09
C GLU A 35 2.15 -3.85 -15.64
N LEU A 36 1.14 -3.53 -14.85
CA LEU A 36 1.29 -3.07 -13.47
C LEU A 36 1.09 -4.25 -12.53
N PHE A 37 1.92 -4.34 -11.50
CA PHE A 37 1.75 -5.30 -10.41
C PHE A 37 1.86 -4.60 -9.06
N TYR A 38 1.15 -5.10 -8.07
CA TYR A 38 1.17 -4.63 -6.70
C TYR A 38 1.74 -5.72 -5.80
N LEU A 39 2.75 -5.38 -5.00
CA LEU A 39 3.28 -6.30 -4.00
C LEU A 39 2.42 -6.23 -2.74
N VAL A 40 1.84 -7.37 -2.36
CA VAL A 40 0.93 -7.49 -1.22
C VAL A 40 1.46 -8.52 -0.23
N SER A 41 1.64 -8.12 1.02
CA SER A 41 2.16 -8.98 2.10
C SER A 41 1.13 -9.13 3.21
N TRP A 42 0.96 -10.33 3.74
CA TRP A 42 0.09 -10.59 4.90
C TRP A 42 0.73 -10.12 6.19
N ILE A 43 -0.03 -9.47 7.07
CA ILE A 43 0.46 -9.13 8.40
C ILE A 43 0.04 -10.24 9.37
N GLU A 44 1.01 -11.05 9.80
CA GLU A 44 0.77 -12.09 10.81
C GLU A 44 0.94 -11.51 12.22
N GLY A 45 -0.16 -11.40 12.98
CA GLY A 45 -0.13 -10.92 14.36
C GLY A 45 0.04 -9.41 14.50
N GLU A 46 0.91 -8.98 15.42
CA GLU A 46 1.17 -7.56 15.71
C GLU A 46 2.41 -7.00 14.99
N ASP A 47 3.20 -7.84 14.32
CA ASP A 47 4.46 -7.42 13.69
C ASP A 47 4.27 -7.14 12.19
N GLU A 48 4.16 -5.86 11.87
CA GLU A 48 4.07 -5.36 10.49
C GLU A 48 5.40 -5.47 9.73
N SER A 49 6.50 -5.76 10.42
CA SER A 49 7.85 -5.91 9.85
C SER A 49 8.27 -7.37 9.68
N ASP A 50 7.35 -8.33 9.85
CA ASP A 50 7.68 -9.74 9.70
C ASP A 50 8.06 -10.04 8.25
N MET A 51 9.37 -10.14 7.99
CA MET A 51 9.93 -10.48 6.67
C MET A 51 9.65 -11.94 6.26
N SER A 52 9.02 -12.74 7.12
CA SER A 52 8.54 -14.09 6.79
C SER A 52 7.07 -14.12 6.37
N ALA A 53 6.40 -12.96 6.38
CA ALA A 53 5.06 -12.79 5.85
C ALA A 53 4.92 -13.36 4.44
N MET A 54 3.77 -13.98 4.17
CA MET A 54 3.43 -14.43 2.83
C MET A 54 3.24 -13.21 1.91
N GLU A 55 3.98 -13.18 0.80
CA GLU A 55 3.91 -12.11 -0.20
C GLU A 55 3.39 -12.65 -1.54
N TYR A 56 2.62 -11.84 -2.25
CA TYR A 56 2.13 -12.16 -3.58
C TYR A 56 2.00 -10.90 -4.44
N GLU A 57 2.27 -11.07 -5.73
CA GLU A 57 2.07 -10.04 -6.75
C GLU A 57 0.63 -10.11 -7.23
N SER A 58 -0.02 -8.94 -7.34
CA SER A 58 -1.38 -8.82 -7.86
C SER A 58 -1.43 -7.82 -9.00
N ASN A 59 -1.97 -8.21 -10.15
CA ASN A 59 -2.29 -7.24 -11.20
C ASN A 59 -3.51 -6.37 -10.79
N PRO A 60 -3.81 -5.27 -11.51
CA PRO A 60 -4.92 -4.38 -11.16
C PRO A 60 -6.28 -5.06 -11.04
N SER A 61 -6.55 -6.10 -11.85
CA SER A 61 -7.84 -6.79 -11.83
C SER A 61 -7.93 -7.73 -10.62
N GLU A 62 -6.86 -8.45 -10.31
CA GLU A 62 -6.76 -9.32 -9.13
C GLU A 62 -6.88 -8.51 -7.84
N TRP A 63 -6.19 -7.37 -7.76
CA TRP A 63 -6.30 -6.46 -6.64
C TRP A 63 -7.72 -5.95 -6.43
N LEU A 64 -8.39 -5.49 -7.49
CA LEU A 64 -9.77 -5.00 -7.39
C LEU A 64 -10.72 -6.10 -6.92
N ALA A 65 -10.60 -7.31 -7.47
CA ALA A 65 -11.40 -8.45 -7.05
C ALA A 65 -11.15 -8.80 -5.57
N PHE A 66 -9.90 -8.75 -5.11
CA PHE A 66 -9.53 -9.03 -3.73
C PHE A 66 -10.07 -7.97 -2.75
N VAL A 67 -9.96 -6.68 -3.11
CA VAL A 67 -10.54 -5.58 -2.30
C VAL A 67 -12.05 -5.71 -2.19
N GLU A 68 -12.72 -6.06 -3.28
CA GLU A 68 -14.18 -6.25 -3.29
C GLU A 68 -14.61 -7.47 -2.49
N SER A 69 -13.91 -8.61 -2.62
CA SER A 69 -14.27 -9.85 -1.93
C SER A 69 -14.08 -9.74 -0.43
N GLU A 70 -12.95 -9.18 0.00
CA GLU A 70 -12.57 -9.08 1.41
C GLU A 70 -13.00 -7.74 2.05
N GLN A 71 -13.69 -6.88 1.30
CA GLN A 71 -14.12 -5.54 1.73
C GLN A 71 -12.98 -4.75 2.38
N LEU A 72 -11.81 -4.77 1.74
CA LEU A 72 -10.61 -4.14 2.26
C LEU A 72 -10.76 -2.62 2.31
N VAL A 73 -10.31 -2.02 3.40
CA VAL A 73 -10.23 -0.57 3.56
C VAL A 73 -8.83 -0.18 3.96
N PHE A 74 -8.34 0.89 3.33
CA PHE A 74 -7.07 1.48 3.70
C PHE A 74 -7.13 2.02 5.14
N GLU A 75 -6.27 1.49 5.99
CA GLU A 75 -6.07 1.96 7.35
C GLU A 75 -5.19 3.20 7.30
N ARG A 76 -5.83 4.37 7.39
CA ARG A 76 -5.10 5.62 7.57
C ARG A 76 -4.53 5.67 8.97
N ASP A 77 -3.25 5.98 9.07
CA ASP A 77 -2.60 6.25 10.35
C ASP A 77 -3.31 7.43 11.05
N PRO A 78 -4.03 7.20 12.17
CA PRO A 78 -4.73 8.26 12.88
C PRO A 78 -3.78 9.28 13.50
N TYR A 79 -2.51 8.92 13.71
CA TYR A 79 -1.49 9.88 14.12
C TYR A 79 -1.26 10.90 13.01
N MET A 80 -1.11 10.47 11.75
CA MET A 80 -0.90 11.39 10.61
C MET A 80 -2.06 12.37 10.38
N ASP A 81 -3.29 11.91 10.60
CA ASP A 81 -4.51 12.71 10.46
C ASP A 81 -4.77 13.65 11.65
N SER A 82 -4.15 13.38 12.81
CA SER A 82 -4.32 14.19 14.04
C SER A 82 -3.22 15.24 14.24
N ILE A 83 -2.19 15.28 13.39
CA ILE A 83 -1.15 16.30 13.43
C ILE A 83 -1.76 17.67 13.05
N PRO A 84 -1.72 18.67 13.94
CA PRO A 84 -2.19 20.02 13.59
C PRO A 84 -1.40 20.59 12.41
N GLU A 85 -2.08 21.10 11.38
CA GLU A 85 -1.48 21.55 10.12
C GLU A 85 -0.40 22.63 10.30
N ASP A 86 -0.51 23.47 11.35
CA ASP A 86 0.46 24.52 11.65
C ASP A 86 1.66 24.06 12.50
N SER A 87 1.71 22.78 12.88
CA SER A 87 2.75 22.26 13.76
C SER A 87 4.06 21.99 13.03
N HIS A 88 5.17 21.97 13.78
CA HIS A 88 6.45 21.53 13.26
C HIS A 88 6.40 20.08 12.73
N LEU A 89 5.57 19.23 13.32
CA LEU A 89 5.36 17.85 12.88
C LEU A 89 4.66 17.78 11.52
N ALA A 90 3.69 18.67 11.25
CA ALA A 90 3.04 18.74 9.93
C ALA A 90 4.04 19.11 8.84
N ARG A 91 4.93 20.09 9.11
CA ARG A 91 6.00 20.46 8.18
C ARG A 91 6.97 19.30 7.93
N MET A 92 7.34 18.55 8.96
CA MET A 92 8.19 17.37 8.81
C MET A 92 7.50 16.27 8.00
N ARG A 93 6.21 15.98 8.27
CA ARG A 93 5.39 15.06 7.47
C ARG A 93 5.36 15.46 6.01
N ASP A 94 5.05 16.72 5.71
CA ASP A 94 4.91 17.23 4.35
C ASP A 94 6.25 17.19 3.59
N MET A 95 7.36 17.49 4.28
CA MET A 95 8.71 17.32 3.73
C MET A 95 9.02 15.85 3.39
N LEU A 96 8.75 14.92 4.31
CA LEU A 96 8.98 13.49 4.09
C LEU A 96 8.11 12.93 2.95
N MET A 97 6.84 13.37 2.86
CA MET A 97 5.97 13.00 1.74
C MET A 97 6.45 13.58 0.41
N GLN A 98 6.97 14.81 0.39
CA GLN A 98 7.59 15.38 -0.80
C GLN A 98 8.83 14.60 -1.26
N GLU A 99 9.70 14.22 -0.32
CA GLU A 99 10.89 13.41 -0.66
C GLU A 99 10.50 12.05 -1.21
N LYS A 100 9.53 11.36 -0.59
CA LYS A 100 9.00 10.08 -1.11
C LYS A 100 8.48 10.22 -2.55
N ASN A 101 7.74 11.28 -2.86
CA ASN A 101 7.18 11.50 -4.19
C ASN A 101 8.23 11.92 -5.24
N ASN A 102 9.38 12.45 -4.82
CA ASN A 102 10.47 12.85 -5.72
C ASN A 102 11.45 11.71 -6.03
N CYS A 103 11.34 10.58 -5.32
CA CYS A 103 12.16 9.39 -5.51
C CYS A 103 11.44 8.25 -6.26
N SER A 104 10.17 8.45 -6.65
CA SER A 104 9.43 7.57 -7.58
C SER A 104 9.48 8.08 -9.01
#